data_AF-A0A383C3L0-F1
#
_entry.id   AF-A0A383C3L0-F1
#
_cell.length_a   1.000
_cell.length_b   1.000
_cell.length_c   1.000
_cell.angle_alpha   90.00
_cell.angle_beta   90.00
_cell.angle_gamma   90.00
#
_symmetry.space_group_name_H-M   'P 1'
#
loop_
_entity.id
_entity.type
_entity.pdbx_description
1 polymer ?
#
loop_
_entity_poly.entity_id
_entity_poly.type
_entity_poly.pdbx_seq_one_letter_code
_entity_poly.pdbx_strand_id
1 'polypeptide(L)'
;VARYGESNGDDGLGRNASFPHAWRYRDYVIDAFNRDTPYDRFLTEQIAGDLLTFENDAERDRQLVATGFLAIGAKPAKAMNNNFDMDVVADQINVVSTAVMGLSVACARCHDHKHDPIPTRDYYALAGIFTSTQTLWGKAANEKLTAPATPLHELKTMKRKDSKPDPTLAMTAGVPKFDKDYDKAIAALKPELHLKLESLPKGFTTKKDVKFSRENTGAFDGGWLEGQLKANHEAYTVAFWF
;
A
#
# COMPACT_ATOMS: atom_id res chain seq x y z
N VAL A 1 8.23 0.00 9.23
CA VAL A 1 6.93 0.69 9.37
C VAL A 1 6.47 1.15 8.01
N ALA A 2 5.22 0.89 7.65
CA ALA A 2 4.61 1.28 6.37
C ALA A 2 3.26 1.96 6.64
N ARG A 3 2.85 2.90 5.78
CA ARG A 3 1.48 3.46 5.80
C ARG A 3 0.71 3.01 4.56
N TYR A 4 -0.53 2.60 4.75
CA TYR A 4 -1.35 2.07 3.67
C TYR A 4 -2.82 2.42 3.83
N GLY A 5 -3.45 2.76 2.71
CA GLY A 5 -4.88 2.87 2.54
C GLY A 5 -5.22 2.73 1.05
N GLU A 6 -6.34 2.07 0.74
CA GLU A 6 -6.89 2.00 -0.62
C GLU A 6 -7.58 3.31 -1.04
N SER A 7 -7.65 4.27 -0.12
CA SER A 7 -8.34 5.55 -0.29
C SER A 7 -7.75 6.61 0.64
N ASN A 8 -8.13 7.87 0.42
CA ASN A 8 -7.65 9.00 1.22
C ASN A 8 -8.44 9.22 2.54
N GLY A 9 -9.45 8.40 2.82
CA GLY A 9 -10.28 8.45 4.03
C GLY A 9 -11.40 9.48 3.92
N ASP A 10 -11.07 10.75 4.17
CA ASP A 10 -11.95 11.90 4.00
C ASP A 10 -11.13 13.08 3.48
N ASP A 11 -11.61 13.74 2.43
CA ASP A 11 -10.97 14.93 1.86
C ASP A 11 -11.45 16.25 2.47
N GLY A 12 -12.24 16.19 3.54
CA GLY A 12 -12.83 17.35 4.21
C GLY A 12 -14.12 17.85 3.55
N LEU A 13 -14.59 17.17 2.50
CA LEU A 13 -15.88 17.40 1.86
C LEU A 13 -16.79 16.17 1.97
N GLY A 14 -16.47 15.22 2.86
CA GLY A 14 -17.25 14.00 3.10
C GLY A 14 -17.07 12.96 2.01
N ARG A 15 -15.95 12.99 1.28
CA ARG A 15 -15.68 12.09 0.15
C ARG A 15 -14.43 11.27 0.45
N ASN A 16 -14.48 10.00 0.04
CA ASN A 16 -13.40 9.04 0.22
C ASN A 16 -12.88 8.59 -1.15
N ALA A 17 -11.97 9.39 -1.73
CA ALA A 17 -11.40 9.11 -3.03
C ALA A 17 -10.47 7.89 -2.96
N SER A 18 -10.67 6.94 -3.87
CA SER A 18 -9.82 5.76 -3.96
C SER A 18 -8.43 6.09 -4.51
N PHE A 19 -7.44 5.28 -4.14
CA PHE A 19 -6.11 5.24 -4.75
C PHE A 19 -6.03 3.99 -5.65
N PRO A 20 -6.36 4.07 -6.95
CA PRO A 20 -6.55 2.88 -7.81
C PRO A 20 -5.29 2.02 -8.00
N HIS A 21 -4.13 2.54 -7.59
CA HIS A 21 -2.83 1.90 -7.71
C HIS A 21 -2.12 1.72 -6.36
N ALA A 22 -2.81 1.93 -5.22
CA ALA A 22 -2.21 1.76 -3.89
C ALA A 22 -1.70 0.33 -3.66
N TRP A 23 -2.41 -0.67 -4.19
CA TRP A 23 -2.04 -2.08 -4.11
C TRP A 23 -0.58 -2.37 -4.51
N ARG A 24 0.01 -1.56 -5.38
CA ARG A 24 1.42 -1.70 -5.80
C ARG A 24 2.37 -1.50 -4.62
N TYR A 25 2.11 -0.47 -3.82
CA TYR A 25 2.92 -0.19 -2.63
C TYR A 25 2.73 -1.28 -1.56
N ARG A 26 1.49 -1.77 -1.37
CA ARG A 26 1.23 -2.93 -0.50
C ARG A 26 2.06 -4.14 -0.94
N ASP A 27 2.00 -4.48 -2.22
CA ASP A 27 2.71 -5.64 -2.76
C ASP A 27 4.23 -5.45 -2.66
N TYR A 28 4.75 -4.23 -2.84
CA TYR A 28 6.15 -3.89 -2.57
C TYR A 28 6.54 -4.15 -1.11
N VAL A 29 5.72 -3.74 -0.13
CA VAL A 29 6.02 -3.96 1.30
C VAL A 29 6.03 -5.45 1.63
N ILE A 30 5.05 -6.21 1.12
CA ILE A 30 4.98 -7.66 1.29
C ILE A 30 6.20 -8.34 0.66
N ASP A 31 6.55 -7.97 -0.57
CA ASP A 31 7.72 -8.50 -1.28
C ASP A 31 9.03 -8.16 -0.55
N ALA A 32 9.21 -6.91 -0.10
CA ALA A 32 10.38 -6.49 0.64
C ALA A 32 10.57 -7.29 1.94
N PHE A 33 9.47 -7.53 2.66
CA PHE A 33 9.47 -8.37 3.86
C PHE A 33 9.82 -9.83 3.52
N ASN A 34 9.17 -10.42 2.52
CA ASN A 34 9.38 -11.81 2.12
C ASN A 34 10.80 -12.08 1.58
N ARG A 35 11.48 -11.06 1.05
CA ARG A 35 12.87 -11.14 0.58
C ARG A 35 13.91 -10.89 1.67
N ASP A 36 13.49 -10.68 2.92
CA ASP A 36 14.37 -10.24 4.02
C ASP A 36 15.19 -9.01 3.62
N THR A 37 14.55 -8.04 2.97
CA THR A 37 15.24 -6.81 2.53
C THR A 37 15.84 -6.10 3.75
N PRO A 38 17.14 -5.75 3.73
CA PRO A 38 17.74 -4.98 4.82
C PRO A 38 16.95 -3.71 5.12
N TYR A 39 16.73 -3.42 6.41
CA TYR A 39 15.85 -2.34 6.82
C TYR A 39 16.32 -0.96 6.33
N ASP A 40 17.62 -0.72 6.30
CA ASP A 40 18.24 0.48 5.73
C ASP A 40 17.94 0.63 4.24
N ARG A 41 18.00 -0.46 3.47
CA ARG A 41 17.62 -0.48 2.06
C ARG A 41 16.13 -0.20 1.89
N PHE A 42 15.28 -0.91 2.63
CA PHE A 42 13.83 -0.72 2.60
C PHE A 42 13.44 0.73 2.91
N LEU A 43 14.05 1.33 3.94
CA LEU A 43 13.82 2.71 4.33
C LEU A 43 14.28 3.70 3.25
N THR A 44 15.47 3.47 2.69
CA THR A 44 16.02 4.30 1.61
C THR A 44 15.10 4.28 0.38
N GLU A 45 14.60 3.12 -0.02
CA GLU A 45 13.67 2.98 -1.14
C GLU A 45 12.34 3.72 -0.85
N GLN A 46 11.81 3.67 0.38
CA GLN A 46 10.58 4.39 0.74
C GLN A 46 10.72 5.91 0.66
N ILE A 47 11.90 6.47 0.98
CA ILE A 47 12.12 7.92 1.06
C ILE A 47 12.65 8.49 -0.25
N ALA A 48 13.51 7.76 -0.95
CA ALA A 48 14.31 8.26 -2.06
C ALA A 48 14.44 7.25 -3.21
N GLY A 49 13.52 6.29 -3.33
CA GLY A 49 13.59 5.24 -4.35
C GLY A 49 13.65 5.79 -5.79
N ASP A 50 13.03 6.94 -6.06
CA ASP A 50 13.11 7.64 -7.33
C ASP A 50 14.50 8.23 -7.66
N LEU A 51 15.37 8.36 -6.66
CA LEU A 51 16.75 8.87 -6.79
C LEU A 51 17.81 7.76 -6.84
N LEU A 52 17.41 6.50 -6.63
CA LEU A 52 18.33 5.37 -6.62
C LEU A 52 18.73 4.97 -8.04
N THR A 53 19.96 4.49 -8.17
CA THR A 53 20.42 3.83 -9.39
C THR A 53 19.73 2.47 -9.52
N PHE A 54 19.50 2.05 -10.76
CA PHE A 54 18.86 0.78 -11.10
C PHE A 54 19.61 0.11 -12.24
N GLU A 55 19.72 -1.22 -12.20
CA GLU A 55 20.37 -2.00 -13.25
C GLU A 55 19.41 -2.33 -14.40
N ASN A 56 18.12 -2.41 -14.10
CA ASN A 56 17.08 -2.75 -15.06
C ASN A 56 15.76 -2.04 -14.75
N ASP A 57 14.83 -2.09 -15.71
CA ASP A 57 13.54 -1.44 -15.59
C ASP A 57 12.69 -2.01 -14.43
N ALA A 58 12.86 -3.27 -14.04
CA ALA A 58 12.08 -3.89 -12.95
C ALA A 58 12.50 -3.31 -11.61
N GLU A 59 13.81 -3.18 -11.41
CA GLU A 59 14.36 -2.55 -10.22
C GLU A 59 13.93 -1.08 -10.13
N ARG A 60 14.03 -0.33 -11.23
CA ARG A 60 13.56 1.05 -11.30
C ARG A 60 12.09 1.16 -10.88
N ASP A 61 11.23 0.33 -11.45
CA ASP A 61 9.80 0.35 -11.17
C ASP A 61 9.50 0.00 -9.70
N ARG A 62 10.21 -0.99 -9.13
CA ARG A 62 10.12 -1.35 -7.71
C ARG A 62 10.52 -0.18 -6.81
N GLN A 63 11.65 0.47 -7.10
CA GLN A 63 12.13 1.63 -6.35
C GLN A 63 11.16 2.82 -6.44
N LEU A 64 10.54 3.06 -7.61
CA LEU A 64 9.50 4.08 -7.77
C LEU A 64 8.21 3.75 -7.03
N VAL A 65 7.80 2.47 -6.98
CA VAL A 65 6.63 2.05 -6.20
C VAL A 65 6.86 2.24 -4.70
N ALA A 66 8.09 2.06 -4.23
CA ALA A 66 8.46 2.23 -2.82
C ALA A 66 8.18 3.66 -2.30
N THR A 67 8.35 4.69 -3.13
CA THR A 67 8.03 6.09 -2.76
C THR A 67 6.53 6.34 -2.58
N GLY A 68 5.69 5.33 -2.85
CA GLY A 68 4.29 5.28 -2.39
C GLY A 68 4.14 5.55 -0.90
N PHE A 69 5.17 5.29 -0.09
CA PHE A 69 5.24 5.69 1.32
C PHE A 69 4.99 7.18 1.53
N LEU A 70 5.54 8.05 0.68
CA LEU A 70 5.34 9.50 0.76
C LEU A 70 4.05 9.96 0.07
N ALA A 71 3.55 9.20 -0.91
CA ALA A 71 2.38 9.57 -1.70
C ALA A 71 1.03 9.18 -1.06
N ILE A 72 0.92 7.97 -0.50
CA ILE A 72 -0.33 7.40 0.04
C ILE A 72 -0.62 8.01 1.41
N GLY A 73 -1.78 8.63 1.62
CA GLY A 73 -2.15 9.16 2.93
C GLY A 73 -3.46 9.93 2.88
N ALA A 74 -3.82 10.59 3.98
CA ALA A 74 -4.98 11.48 3.99
C ALA A 74 -4.69 12.71 3.12
N LYS A 75 -5.57 13.01 2.16
CA LYS A 75 -5.37 14.12 1.20
C LYS A 75 -6.62 15.00 1.16
N PRO A 76 -6.54 16.27 1.60
CA PRO A 76 -7.67 17.18 1.58
C PRO A 76 -8.04 17.59 0.14
N ALA A 77 -9.23 18.13 -0.05
CA ALA A 77 -9.67 18.61 -1.35
C ALA A 77 -8.96 19.93 -1.74
N LYS A 78 -8.04 19.89 -2.72
CA LYS A 78 -7.35 21.11 -3.21
C LYS A 78 -8.30 22.21 -3.70
N ALA A 79 -9.45 21.86 -4.28
CA ALA A 79 -10.39 22.85 -4.85
C ALA A 79 -10.87 23.93 -3.86
N MET A 80 -10.80 23.66 -2.56
CA MET A 80 -11.16 24.63 -1.49
C MET A 80 -10.01 24.86 -0.49
N ASN A 81 -8.80 24.40 -0.81
CA ASN A 81 -7.65 24.47 0.10
C ASN A 81 -6.43 25.10 -0.60
N ASN A 82 -6.21 26.39 -0.34
CA ASN A 82 -5.04 27.12 -0.84
C ASN A 82 -3.71 26.65 -0.22
N ASN A 83 -3.76 25.94 0.91
CA ASN A 83 -2.60 25.39 1.60
C ASN A 83 -2.35 23.91 1.25
N PHE A 84 -3.05 23.36 0.27
CA PHE A 84 -3.00 21.93 -0.07
C PHE A 84 -1.57 21.39 -0.21
N ASP A 85 -0.70 22.10 -0.94
CA ASP A 85 0.67 21.63 -1.17
C ASP A 85 1.47 21.57 0.16
N MET A 86 1.25 22.51 1.07
CA MET A 86 1.87 22.50 2.40
C MET A 86 1.25 21.48 3.35
N ASP A 87 -0.03 21.14 3.19
CA ASP A 87 -0.66 20.07 3.95
C ASP A 87 -0.15 18.70 3.50
N VAL A 88 0.15 18.52 2.21
CA VAL A 88 0.87 17.33 1.71
C VAL A 88 2.27 17.25 2.32
N VAL A 89 3.01 18.36 2.36
CA VAL A 89 4.33 18.42 3.00
C VAL A 89 4.24 18.10 4.50
N ALA A 90 3.25 18.65 5.20
CA ALA A 90 3.03 18.37 6.62
C ALA A 90 2.70 16.89 6.88
N ASP A 91 1.89 16.27 6.03
CA ASP A 91 1.59 14.84 6.05
C ASP A 91 2.86 13.98 5.83
N GLN A 92 3.72 14.36 4.89
CA GLN A 92 4.99 13.68 4.63
C GLN A 92 5.98 13.80 5.81
N ILE A 93 6.12 14.99 6.40
CA ILE A 93 6.92 15.19 7.60
C ILE A 93 6.41 14.31 8.74
N ASN A 94 5.08 14.31 8.95
CA ASN A 94 4.46 13.56 10.02
C ASN A 94 4.67 12.04 9.86
N VAL A 95 4.48 11.49 8.66
CA VAL A 95 4.71 10.05 8.46
C VAL A 95 6.19 9.70 8.65
N VAL A 96 7.13 10.47 8.10
CA VAL A 96 8.55 10.17 8.23
C VAL A 96 8.99 10.29 9.69
N SER A 97 8.55 11.32 10.40
CA SER A 97 8.94 11.51 11.80
C SER A 97 8.37 10.42 12.70
N THR A 98 7.09 10.12 12.58
CA THR A 98 6.43 9.16 13.48
C THR A 98 6.78 7.71 13.14
N ALA A 99 6.90 7.37 11.85
CA ALA A 99 7.15 6.00 11.41
C ALA A 99 8.64 5.60 11.45
N VAL A 100 9.55 6.56 11.27
CA VAL A 100 10.99 6.28 11.13
C VAL A 100 11.78 6.80 12.33
N MET A 101 11.55 8.04 12.71
CA MET A 101 12.29 8.67 13.82
C MET A 101 11.70 8.33 15.20
N GLY A 102 10.49 7.78 15.24
CA GLY A 102 9.78 7.49 16.49
C GLY A 102 9.37 8.74 17.27
N LEU A 103 9.31 9.90 16.60
CA LEU A 103 9.06 11.21 17.20
C LEU A 103 7.95 11.94 16.45
N SER A 104 7.06 12.60 17.19
CA SER A 104 6.11 13.56 16.60
C SER A 104 6.75 14.93 16.57
N VAL A 105 6.88 15.51 15.36
CA VAL A 105 7.38 16.88 15.21
C VAL A 105 6.25 17.86 14.84
N ALA A 106 5.00 17.41 14.81
CA ALA A 106 3.87 18.21 14.31
C ALA A 106 3.63 19.48 15.11
N CYS A 107 3.88 19.49 16.43
CA CYS A 107 3.73 20.70 17.25
C CYS A 107 4.72 21.79 16.85
N ALA A 108 5.91 21.42 16.37
CA ALA A 108 6.95 22.34 15.89
C ALA A 108 6.51 23.15 14.66
N ARG A 109 5.36 22.83 14.05
CA ARG A 109 4.78 23.59 12.93
C ARG A 109 4.45 25.04 13.32
N CYS A 110 3.99 25.26 14.55
CA CYS A 110 3.44 26.56 14.95
C CYS A 110 4.23 27.24 16.07
N HIS A 111 4.96 26.47 16.88
CA HIS A 111 5.78 26.94 17.98
C HIS A 111 6.86 25.91 18.27
N ASP A 112 7.94 26.31 18.94
CA ASP A 112 9.00 25.36 19.30
C ASP A 112 8.41 24.21 20.12
N HIS A 113 8.84 22.98 19.81
CA HIS A 113 8.24 21.79 20.39
C HIS A 113 8.30 21.84 21.93
N LYS A 114 7.20 21.47 22.59
CA LYS A 114 6.99 21.74 24.03
C LYS A 114 8.01 21.04 24.94
N HIS A 115 8.41 19.82 24.56
CA HIS A 115 9.20 18.93 25.42
C HIS A 115 10.58 18.64 24.81
N ASP A 116 10.60 18.22 23.54
CA ASP A 116 11.84 17.97 22.81
C ASP A 116 12.47 19.25 22.22
N PRO A 117 13.81 19.33 22.11
CA PRO A 117 14.53 20.50 21.60
C PRO A 117 14.44 20.61 20.06
N ILE A 118 13.22 20.70 19.54
CA ILE A 118 12.92 20.79 18.11
C ILE A 118 12.36 22.19 17.86
N PRO A 119 13.20 23.15 17.41
CA PRO A 119 12.72 24.49 17.13
C PRO A 119 11.85 24.49 15.88
N THR A 120 10.95 25.46 15.82
CA THR A 120 10.09 25.75 14.66
C THR A 120 10.92 25.85 13.38
N ARG A 121 12.12 26.43 13.48
CA ARG A 121 13.08 26.55 12.37
C ARG A 121 13.42 25.19 11.75
N ASP A 122 13.62 24.16 12.56
CA ASP A 122 14.04 22.85 12.06
C ASP A 122 12.86 22.09 11.44
N TYR A 123 11.63 22.30 11.94
CA TYR A 123 10.41 21.85 11.25
C TYR A 123 10.30 22.45 9.84
N TYR A 124 10.53 23.77 9.72
CA TYR A 124 10.50 24.42 8.40
C TYR A 124 11.71 24.09 7.52
N ALA A 125 12.84 23.68 8.09
CA ALA A 125 13.95 23.10 7.32
C ALA A 125 13.55 21.77 6.69
N LEU A 126 12.88 20.88 7.43
CA LEU A 126 12.28 19.65 6.87
C LEU A 126 11.23 19.99 5.80
N ALA A 127 10.37 20.98 6.06
CA ALA A 127 9.40 21.42 5.06
C ALA A 127 10.08 21.89 3.77
N GLY A 128 11.20 22.60 3.85
CA GLY A 128 11.99 22.97 2.66
C GLY A 128 12.45 21.76 1.83
N ILE A 129 12.88 20.69 2.49
CA ILE A 129 13.24 19.42 1.82
C ILE A 129 12.01 18.82 1.14
N PHE A 130 10.91 18.64 1.86
CA PHE A 130 9.71 17.98 1.34
C PHE A 130 8.96 18.80 0.28
N THR A 131 9.12 20.13 0.28
CA THR A 131 8.61 21.01 -0.79
C THR A 131 9.28 20.71 -2.15
N SER A 132 10.45 20.05 -2.14
CA SER A 132 11.12 19.58 -3.35
C SER A 132 10.57 18.24 -3.87
N THR A 133 9.60 17.63 -3.17
CA THR A 133 8.95 16.38 -3.61
C THR A 133 7.77 16.68 -4.52
N GLN A 134 7.56 15.82 -5.53
CA GLN A 134 6.41 15.92 -6.42
C GLN A 134 5.56 14.65 -6.32
N THR A 135 4.36 14.77 -5.73
CA THR A 135 3.39 13.68 -5.74
C THR A 135 2.66 13.63 -7.07
N LEU A 136 2.61 12.45 -7.70
CA LEU A 136 1.90 12.24 -8.96
C LEU A 136 0.49 11.67 -8.70
N TRP A 137 -0.53 12.38 -9.16
CA TRP A 137 -1.94 12.13 -8.87
C TRP A 137 -2.68 11.36 -9.98
N GLY A 138 -2.11 11.36 -11.19
CA GLY A 138 -2.68 10.65 -12.33
C GLY A 138 -4.06 11.11 -12.76
N LYS A 139 -4.79 10.20 -13.42
CA LYS A 139 -6.17 10.47 -13.89
C LYS A 139 -7.22 10.51 -12.78
N ALA A 140 -6.90 10.04 -11.57
CA ALA A 140 -7.79 10.17 -10.40
C ALA A 140 -8.08 11.65 -10.06
N ALA A 141 -7.21 12.57 -10.47
CA ALA A 141 -7.46 14.01 -10.42
C ALA A 141 -8.66 14.49 -11.25
N ASN A 142 -9.10 13.74 -12.26
CA ASN A 142 -10.26 14.09 -13.10
C ASN A 142 -11.61 13.77 -12.43
N GLU A 143 -11.61 13.15 -11.25
CA GLU A 143 -12.84 12.95 -10.45
C GLU A 143 -13.23 14.20 -9.64
N LYS A 144 -12.64 15.36 -9.95
CA LYS A 144 -12.89 16.68 -9.32
C LYS A 144 -12.42 16.84 -7.87
N LEU A 145 -11.65 15.89 -7.32
CA LEU A 145 -11.28 15.89 -5.91
C LEU A 145 -9.78 15.72 -5.77
N THR A 146 -9.20 16.52 -4.87
CA THR A 146 -7.87 16.38 -4.25
C THR A 146 -6.64 16.98 -4.93
N ALA A 147 -6.37 16.90 -6.24
CA ALA A 147 -5.14 17.51 -6.81
C ALA A 147 -5.21 17.72 -8.34
N PRO A 148 -4.37 18.57 -8.98
CA PRO A 148 -4.34 18.69 -10.43
C PRO A 148 -3.83 17.39 -11.06
N ALA A 149 -4.35 17.06 -12.24
CA ALA A 149 -3.89 15.90 -12.99
C ALA A 149 -2.41 16.05 -13.33
N THR A 150 -1.62 15.06 -12.93
CA THR A 150 -0.24 14.91 -13.37
C THR A 150 -0.15 13.69 -14.29
N PRO A 151 0.85 13.64 -15.18
CA PRO A 151 1.21 12.38 -15.81
C PRO A 151 1.42 11.30 -14.73
N LEU A 152 0.82 10.13 -14.91
CA LEU A 152 1.28 8.95 -14.17
C LEU A 152 2.60 8.53 -14.76
N HIS A 153 3.51 8.12 -13.90
CA HIS A 153 4.72 7.50 -14.34
C HIS A 153 4.43 6.08 -14.82
N GLU A 154 4.68 5.82 -16.10
CA GLU A 154 4.48 4.49 -16.65
C GLU A 154 5.59 3.56 -16.17
N LEU A 155 5.18 2.49 -15.50
CA LEU A 155 6.06 1.41 -15.08
C LEU A 155 6.39 0.57 -16.32
N LYS A 156 7.67 0.48 -16.65
CA LYS A 156 8.17 -0.10 -17.90
C LYS A 156 8.06 -1.62 -17.95
N THR A 157 8.10 -2.27 -16.79
CA THR A 157 8.01 -3.74 -16.66
C THR A 157 6.60 -4.28 -16.66
N MET A 158 5.60 -3.40 -16.63
CA MET A 158 4.20 -3.78 -16.70
C MET A 158 3.60 -3.71 -18.09
N LYS A 159 4.32 -4.27 -19.05
CA LYS A 159 3.62 -5.01 -20.09
C LYS A 159 3.09 -6.29 -19.45
N ARG A 160 1.84 -6.27 -18.99
CA ARG A 160 1.14 -7.41 -18.33
C ARG A 160 1.29 -8.75 -19.07
N LYS A 161 1.63 -8.75 -20.37
CA LYS A 161 1.92 -9.95 -21.17
C LYS A 161 3.30 -10.58 -20.91
N ASP A 162 4.26 -9.84 -20.37
CA ASP A 162 5.67 -10.24 -20.28
C ASP A 162 6.16 -10.45 -18.84
N SER A 163 5.33 -10.15 -17.85
CA SER A 163 5.63 -10.36 -16.43
C SER A 163 5.71 -11.87 -16.12
N LYS A 164 6.92 -12.42 -16.17
CA LYS A 164 7.22 -13.73 -15.57
C LYS A 164 7.57 -13.50 -14.10
N PRO A 165 7.15 -14.37 -13.16
CA PRO A 165 7.66 -14.35 -11.80
C PRO A 165 9.19 -14.30 -11.84
N ASP A 166 9.79 -13.48 -10.99
CA ASP A 166 11.25 -13.39 -10.86
C ASP A 166 11.80 -14.81 -10.60
N PRO A 167 12.58 -15.40 -11.53
CA PRO A 167 13.05 -16.77 -11.38
C PRO A 167 14.09 -16.92 -10.25
N THR A 168 14.62 -15.80 -9.73
CA THR A 168 15.51 -15.78 -8.57
C THR A 168 14.76 -15.66 -7.25
N LEU A 169 13.50 -15.19 -7.29
CA LEU A 169 12.50 -15.51 -6.26
C LEU A 169 11.99 -16.93 -6.47
N ALA A 170 12.88 -17.91 -6.30
CA ALA A 170 12.39 -19.17 -5.78
C ALA A 170 11.67 -18.83 -4.47
N MET A 171 10.46 -19.36 -4.25
CA MET A 171 9.87 -19.41 -2.90
C MET A 171 10.87 -20.16 -2.00
N THR A 172 11.85 -19.44 -1.44
CA THR A 172 12.92 -19.99 -0.60
C THR A 172 12.36 -20.39 0.76
N ALA A 173 11.26 -19.77 1.17
CA ALA A 173 10.34 -20.35 2.14
C ALA A 173 9.40 -21.32 1.40
N GLY A 174 9.60 -22.63 1.60
CA GLY A 174 8.55 -23.60 1.25
C GLY A 174 7.21 -23.20 1.87
N VAL A 175 6.11 -23.70 1.30
CA VAL A 175 4.74 -23.42 1.79
C VAL A 175 4.72 -23.39 3.33
N PRO A 176 4.26 -22.29 3.96
CA PRO A 176 4.19 -22.19 5.41
C PRO A 176 3.52 -23.44 5.99
N LYS A 177 4.24 -24.20 6.80
CA LYS A 177 3.67 -25.35 7.50
C LYS A 177 2.91 -24.83 8.70
N PHE A 178 1.60 -24.71 8.55
CA PHE A 178 0.72 -24.45 9.67
C PHE A 178 0.83 -25.56 10.72
N ASP A 179 0.62 -25.20 11.99
CA ASP A 179 0.53 -26.17 13.08
C ASP A 179 -0.59 -27.19 12.77
N LYS A 180 -0.45 -28.42 13.25
CA LYS A 180 -1.41 -29.50 13.07
C LYS A 180 -2.81 -29.13 13.57
N ASP A 181 -2.89 -28.20 14.52
CA ASP A 181 -4.14 -27.73 15.12
C ASP A 181 -4.67 -26.40 14.54
N TYR A 182 -4.05 -25.86 13.47
CA TYR A 182 -4.49 -24.61 12.85
C TYR A 182 -5.98 -24.61 12.45
N ASP A 183 -6.44 -25.71 11.87
CA ASP A 183 -7.86 -25.88 11.50
C ASP A 183 -8.79 -25.78 12.73
N LYS A 184 -8.35 -26.28 13.89
CA LYS A 184 -9.11 -26.19 15.14
C LYS A 184 -9.14 -24.76 15.67
N ALA A 185 -8.02 -24.03 15.55
CA ALA A 185 -7.95 -22.62 15.94
C ALA A 185 -8.92 -21.76 15.11
N ILE A 186 -8.98 -21.99 13.79
CA ILE A 186 -9.93 -21.28 12.92
C ILE A 186 -11.38 -21.68 13.25
N ALA A 187 -11.67 -22.96 13.47
CA ALA A 187 -13.00 -23.40 13.87
C ALA A 187 -13.47 -22.77 15.20
N ALA A 188 -12.54 -22.54 16.14
CA ALA A 188 -12.84 -21.88 17.42
C ALA A 188 -13.27 -20.41 17.26
N LEU A 189 -12.88 -19.74 16.16
CA LEU A 189 -13.35 -18.39 15.82
C LEU A 189 -14.81 -18.35 15.37
N LYS A 190 -15.47 -19.51 15.23
CA LYS A 190 -16.85 -19.66 14.75
C LYS A 190 -17.10 -18.88 13.45
N PRO A 191 -16.29 -19.08 12.40
CA PRO A 191 -16.50 -18.39 11.12
C PRO A 191 -17.84 -18.83 10.52
N GLU A 192 -18.63 -17.87 10.04
CA GLU A 192 -19.82 -18.13 9.23
C GLU A 192 -19.49 -18.94 7.96
N LEU A 193 -18.30 -18.72 7.41
CA LEU A 193 -17.80 -19.42 6.26
C LEU A 193 -16.28 -19.61 6.35
N HIS A 194 -15.84 -20.85 6.31
CA HIS A 194 -14.43 -21.21 6.17
C HIS A 194 -14.27 -22.09 4.94
N LEU A 195 -13.55 -21.58 3.93
CA LEU A 195 -13.35 -22.25 2.65
C LEU A 195 -11.86 -22.47 2.42
N LYS A 196 -11.49 -23.75 2.23
CA LYS A 196 -10.18 -24.10 1.69
C LYS A 196 -10.25 -24.00 0.18
N LEU A 197 -9.47 -23.09 -0.41
CA LEU A 197 -9.38 -22.92 -1.87
C LEU A 197 -8.50 -24.00 -2.52
N GLU A 198 -8.63 -25.24 -2.06
CA GLU A 198 -7.99 -26.42 -2.63
C GLU A 198 -8.82 -27.01 -3.78
N SER A 199 -10.13 -26.70 -3.82
CA SER A 199 -11.08 -27.05 -4.88
C SER A 199 -12.23 -26.03 -4.91
N LEU A 200 -13.06 -26.04 -5.97
CA LEU A 200 -14.22 -25.14 -6.08
C LEU A 200 -15.20 -25.37 -4.91
N PRO A 201 -15.41 -24.37 -4.04
CA PRO A 201 -16.34 -24.51 -2.93
C PRO A 201 -17.77 -24.78 -3.37
N LYS A 202 -18.47 -25.66 -2.65
CA LYS A 202 -19.88 -25.96 -2.92
C LYS A 202 -20.74 -24.70 -2.80
N GLY A 203 -21.57 -24.43 -3.79
CA GLY A 203 -22.42 -23.23 -3.84
C GLY A 203 -21.75 -21.99 -4.45
N PHE A 204 -20.50 -22.13 -4.91
CA PHE A 204 -19.79 -21.10 -5.65
C PHE A 204 -19.59 -21.52 -7.11
N THR A 205 -19.49 -20.52 -7.98
CA THR A 205 -19.20 -20.66 -9.41
C THR A 205 -17.97 -19.84 -9.76
N THR A 206 -17.23 -20.27 -10.78
CA THR A 206 -16.05 -19.57 -11.28
C THR A 206 -16.38 -18.79 -12.55
N LYS A 207 -15.82 -17.59 -12.71
CA LYS A 207 -15.75 -16.91 -14.01
C LYS A 207 -14.28 -16.84 -14.44
N LYS A 208 -14.01 -17.16 -15.72
CA LYS A 208 -12.68 -17.19 -16.37
C LYS A 208 -11.70 -18.22 -15.76
N ASP A 209 -12.13 -19.48 -15.67
CA ASP A 209 -11.27 -20.67 -15.44
C ASP A 209 -10.29 -20.55 -14.26
N VAL A 210 -10.84 -20.24 -13.08
CA VAL A 210 -10.11 -20.22 -11.80
C VAL A 210 -9.61 -21.63 -11.48
N LYS A 211 -8.29 -21.81 -11.33
CA LYS A 211 -7.67 -23.08 -10.92
C LYS A 211 -7.32 -23.06 -9.44
N PHE A 212 -7.55 -24.18 -8.76
CA PHE A 212 -7.25 -24.37 -7.35
C PHE A 212 -6.13 -25.37 -7.19
N SER A 213 -5.18 -25.10 -6.29
CA SER A 213 -4.17 -26.09 -5.92
C SER A 213 -3.61 -25.76 -4.55
N ARG A 214 -3.16 -26.79 -3.84
CA ARG A 214 -2.51 -26.66 -2.53
C ARG A 214 -1.07 -26.15 -2.63
N GLU A 215 -0.49 -26.22 -3.82
CA GLU A 215 0.93 -26.00 -4.11
C GLU A 215 1.19 -24.65 -4.79
N ASN A 216 0.21 -24.11 -5.51
CA ASN A 216 0.32 -22.81 -6.16
C ASN A 216 -0.58 -21.82 -5.45
N THR A 217 0.05 -20.80 -4.85
CA THR A 217 -0.54 -19.46 -4.80
C THR A 217 -0.99 -19.13 -6.24
N GLY A 218 -2.30 -19.21 -6.48
CA GLY A 218 -2.84 -19.17 -7.83
C GLY A 218 -2.47 -17.87 -8.54
N ALA A 219 -1.83 -17.95 -9.70
CA ALA A 219 -1.79 -16.85 -10.64
C ALA A 219 -3.17 -16.71 -11.29
N PHE A 220 -4.00 -15.79 -10.79
CA PHE A 220 -5.29 -15.49 -11.40
C PHE A 220 -5.09 -14.41 -12.46
N ASP A 221 -5.13 -14.77 -13.75
CA ASP A 221 -5.25 -13.77 -14.82
C ASP A 221 -6.71 -13.30 -14.92
N GLY A 222 -7.13 -12.53 -13.91
CA GLY A 222 -8.46 -11.96 -13.81
C GLY A 222 -9.59 -12.99 -13.88
N GLY A 223 -9.86 -13.66 -12.77
CA GLY A 223 -11.08 -14.45 -12.53
C GLY A 223 -11.69 -14.09 -11.17
N TRP A 224 -12.93 -14.51 -10.92
CA TRP A 224 -13.56 -14.33 -9.61
C TRP A 224 -14.46 -15.51 -9.26
N LEU A 225 -14.68 -15.70 -7.95
CA LEU A 225 -15.65 -16.63 -7.40
C LEU A 225 -16.92 -15.90 -7.02
N GLU A 226 -18.06 -16.45 -7.43
CA GLU A 226 -19.37 -15.90 -7.13
C GLU A 226 -20.22 -16.97 -6.42
N GLY A 227 -20.81 -16.61 -5.28
CA GLY A 227 -21.69 -17.48 -4.51
C GLY A 227 -22.62 -16.65 -3.64
N GLN A 228 -23.81 -17.18 -3.38
CA GLN A 228 -24.76 -16.56 -2.45
C GLN A 228 -24.60 -17.17 -1.06
N LEU A 229 -24.39 -16.31 -0.06
CA LEU A 229 -24.33 -16.71 1.34
C LEU A 229 -25.64 -16.30 2.03
N LYS A 230 -26.27 -17.24 2.73
CA LYS A 230 -27.37 -16.93 3.65
C LYS A 230 -26.76 -16.47 4.97
N ALA A 231 -26.44 -15.18 5.08
CA ALA A 231 -25.95 -14.58 6.31
C ALA A 231 -26.95 -13.52 6.78
N ASN A 232 -27.47 -13.68 7.99
CA ASN A 232 -28.32 -12.69 8.67
C ASN A 232 -27.44 -11.80 9.57
N HIS A 233 -26.46 -11.11 8.97
CA HIS A 233 -25.51 -10.27 9.72
C HIS A 233 -25.39 -8.90 9.07
N GLU A 234 -25.39 -7.84 9.88
CA GLU A 234 -25.29 -6.45 9.42
C GLU A 234 -23.87 -6.07 8.97
N ALA A 235 -22.87 -6.87 9.34
CA ALA A 235 -21.46 -6.67 8.98
C ALA A 235 -20.72 -8.02 8.82
N TYR A 236 -19.70 -8.03 7.96
CA TYR A 236 -18.84 -9.19 7.73
C TYR A 236 -17.37 -8.78 7.56
N THR A 237 -16.46 -9.69 7.90
CA THR A 237 -15.02 -9.55 7.64
C THR A 237 -14.57 -10.70 6.76
N VAL A 238 -13.86 -10.40 5.67
CA VAL A 238 -13.26 -11.40 4.78
C VAL A 238 -11.75 -11.39 4.99
N ALA A 239 -11.19 -12.52 5.40
CA ALA A 239 -9.75 -12.69 5.58
C ALA A 239 -9.23 -13.75 4.60
N PHE A 240 -8.19 -13.40 3.84
CA PHE A 240 -7.48 -14.31 2.96
C PHE A 240 -6.15 -14.65 3.60
N TRP A 241 -5.83 -15.94 3.67
CA TRP A 241 -4.56 -16.45 4.16
C TRP A 241 -3.96 -17.28 3.03
N PHE A 242 -2.77 -16.90 2.57
CA PHE A 242 -2.04 -17.54 1.48
C PHE A 242 -0.81 -18.27 1.99
#